data_AF-A0A1G8IXQ1-F1
#
_entry.id   AF-A0A1G8IXQ1-F1
#
_cell.length_a   1.000
_cell.length_b   1.000
_cell.length_c   1.000
_cell.angle_alpha   90.00
_cell.angle_beta   90.00
_cell.angle_gamma   90.00
#
_symmetry.space_group_name_H-M   'P 1'
#
loop_
_entity.id
_entity.type
_entity.pdbx_description
1 polymer ?
#
loop_
_entity_poly.entity_id
_entity_poly.type
_entity_poly.pdbx_seq_one_letter_code
_entity_poly.pdbx_strand_id
1 'polypeptide(L)'
;MKSVAIRLLSLLCLALFLGACQTTAPEAPAAGSFEAALAAGQLETAQLRLGQEHENAAQLAERRQRLADAYLKRGCTALQRGDVNGASSALARARSLMPRAPALAADVQGIGHPSNGNTLKCAP
;
A
#
# COMPACT_ATOMS: atom_id res chain seq x y z
N MET A 1 24.71 30.41 41.00
CA MET A 1 25.26 29.89 39.73
C MET A 1 24.92 28.41 39.49
N LYS A 2 25.01 27.52 40.49
CA LYS A 2 24.74 26.06 40.38
C LYS A 2 23.29 25.71 39.99
N SER A 3 22.31 26.37 40.62
CA SER A 3 20.88 26.09 40.43
C SER A 3 20.37 26.50 39.06
N VAL A 4 21.02 27.49 38.42
CA VAL A 4 20.69 27.95 37.06
C VAL A 4 21.15 26.91 36.03
N ALA A 5 22.34 26.35 36.21
CA ALA A 5 22.85 25.28 35.36
C ALA A 5 21.97 24.01 35.41
N ILE A 6 21.46 23.64 36.59
CA ILE A 6 20.57 22.48 36.77
C ILE A 6 19.20 22.72 36.11
N ARG A 7 18.64 23.94 36.24
CA ARG A 7 17.38 24.32 35.58
C ARG A 7 17.52 24.30 34.05
N LEU A 8 18.64 24.80 33.53
CA LEU A 8 18.97 24.76 32.10
C LEU A 8 19.11 23.33 31.58
N LEU A 9 19.77 22.44 32.34
CA LEU A 9 19.92 21.03 31.96
C LEU A 9 18.56 20.31 31.90
N SER A 10 17.67 20.56 32.88
CA SER A 10 16.31 20.01 32.86
C SER A 10 15.47 20.52 31.69
N LEU A 11 15.57 21.80 31.35
CA LEU A 11 14.85 22.38 30.21
C LEU A 11 15.37 21.83 28.88
N LEU A 12 16.68 21.61 28.76
CA LEU A 12 17.29 21.01 27.58
C LEU A 12 16.85 19.56 27.39
N CYS A 13 16.82 18.76 28.47
CA CYS A 13 16.32 17.38 28.42
C CYS A 13 14.83 17.32 28.06
N LEU A 14 14.02 18.21 28.64
CA LEU A 14 12.58 18.26 28.35
C LEU A 14 12.31 18.68 26.90
N ALA A 15 13.10 19.61 26.34
CA ALA A 15 13.04 19.98 24.93
C ALA A 15 13.44 18.83 23.99
N LEU A 16 14.46 18.04 24.35
CA LEU A 16 14.82 16.83 23.60
C LEU A 16 13.69 15.78 23.63
N PHE A 17 13.01 15.62 24.77
CA PHE A 17 11.92 14.66 24.91
C PHE A 17 10.65 15.08 24.15
N LEU A 18 10.29 16.36 24.18
CA LEU A 18 9.15 16.89 23.41
C LEU A 18 9.45 16.93 21.90
N GLY A 19 10.71 17.10 21.49
CA GLY A 19 11.14 17.05 20.10
C GLY A 19 10.89 15.69 19.42
N ALA A 20 10.78 14.60 20.19
CA ALA A 20 10.45 13.28 19.66
C ALA A 20 8.93 13.06 19.45
N CYS A 21 8.06 13.83 20.13
CA CYS A 21 6.61 13.80 19.88
C CYS A 21 6.19 14.73 18.74
N GLN A 22 7.04 15.69 18.36
CA GLN A 22 6.83 16.57 17.20
C GLN A 22 7.42 15.99 15.91
N THR A 23 7.57 14.66 15.79
CA THR A 23 7.60 14.02 14.47
C THR A 23 6.19 14.07 13.86
N THR A 24 5.74 15.29 13.61
CA THR A 24 4.87 15.59 12.49
C THR A 24 5.62 15.03 11.29
N ALA A 25 5.19 13.85 10.84
CA ALA A 25 5.45 13.43 9.48
C ALA A 25 5.08 14.62 8.59
N PRO A 26 5.93 15.01 7.62
CA PRO A 26 5.49 15.99 6.64
C PRO A 26 4.15 15.48 6.11
N GLU A 27 3.15 16.37 6.02
CA GLU A 27 2.05 16.19 5.08
C GLU A 27 2.67 16.09 3.67
N ALA A 28 3.24 14.93 3.36
CA ALA A 28 3.18 14.41 2.03
C ALA A 28 1.71 14.06 1.83
N PRO A 29 1.11 14.45 0.70
CA PRO A 29 -0.29 14.19 0.45
C PRO A 29 -0.52 12.69 0.69
N ALA A 30 -1.64 12.41 1.33
CA ALA A 30 -2.13 11.12 1.81
C ALA A 30 -1.67 9.89 0.98
N ALA A 31 -1.49 10.04 -0.35
CA ALA A 31 -0.74 9.12 -1.23
C ALA A 31 0.48 8.39 -0.62
N GLY A 32 1.24 9.01 0.29
CA GLY A 32 2.38 8.37 0.96
C GLY A 32 2.01 7.23 1.92
N SER A 33 0.82 7.28 2.54
CA SER A 33 0.42 6.30 3.57
C SER A 33 0.09 4.93 2.96
N PHE A 34 -0.60 4.89 1.82
CA PHE A 34 -0.88 3.68 1.06
C PHE A 34 0.43 3.09 0.51
N GLU A 35 1.25 3.92 -0.15
CA GLU A 35 2.51 3.48 -0.76
C GLU A 35 3.50 2.96 0.28
N ALA A 36 3.57 3.59 1.47
CA ALA A 36 4.40 3.11 2.57
C ALA A 36 3.95 1.72 3.07
N ALA A 37 2.64 1.48 3.21
CA ALA A 37 2.13 0.16 3.57
C ALA A 37 2.39 -0.88 2.47
N LEU A 38 2.27 -0.49 1.20
CA LEU A 38 2.55 -1.37 0.07
C LEU A 38 4.04 -1.75 0.02
N ALA A 39 4.93 -0.78 0.21
CA ALA A 39 6.38 -0.99 0.29
C ALA A 39 6.79 -1.85 1.50
N ALA A 40 6.10 -1.70 2.63
CA ALA A 40 6.29 -2.52 3.82
C ALA A 40 5.68 -3.94 3.71
N GLY A 41 4.98 -4.26 2.61
CA GLY A 41 4.28 -5.55 2.44
C GLY A 41 3.04 -5.71 3.33
N GLN A 42 2.57 -4.63 3.96
CA GLN A 42 1.38 -4.59 4.82
C GLN A 42 0.12 -4.46 3.96
N LEU A 43 -0.17 -5.49 3.16
CA LEU A 43 -1.24 -5.45 2.16
C LEU A 43 -2.62 -5.19 2.78
N GLU A 44 -2.90 -5.80 3.94
CA GLU A 44 -4.14 -5.57 4.69
C GLU A 44 -4.29 -4.09 5.12
N THR A 45 -3.21 -3.46 5.59
CA THR A 45 -3.19 -2.04 5.97
C THR A 45 -3.36 -1.14 4.75
N ALA A 46 -2.69 -1.46 3.64
CA ALA A 46 -2.84 -0.75 2.37
C ALA A 46 -4.28 -0.83 1.84
N GLN A 47 -4.91 -2.01 1.96
CA GLN A 47 -6.32 -2.20 1.59
C GLN A 47 -7.26 -1.35 2.44
N LEU A 48 -7.02 -1.25 3.75
CA LEU A 48 -7.86 -0.45 4.65
C LEU A 48 -7.81 1.04 4.31
N ARG A 49 -6.66 1.54 3.88
CA ARG A 49 -6.48 2.95 3.50
C ARG A 49 -7.02 3.28 2.11
N LEU A 50 -7.32 2.26 1.30
CA LEU A 50 -7.80 2.45 -0.05
C LEU A 50 -9.17 3.15 -0.05
N GLY A 51 -9.25 4.36 -0.61
CA GLY A 51 -10.47 5.17 -0.61
C GLY A 51 -10.79 5.89 0.71
N GLN A 52 -9.87 5.88 1.70
CA GLN A 52 -9.95 6.76 2.86
C GLN A 52 -9.48 8.18 2.53
N GLU A 53 -8.71 8.31 1.46
CA GLU A 53 -8.14 9.56 1.02
C GLU A 53 -9.05 10.18 -0.04
N HIS A 54 -9.02 11.52 -0.18
CA HIS A 54 -9.80 12.22 -1.19
C HIS A 54 -9.19 11.96 -2.57
N GLU A 55 -9.49 10.78 -3.13
CA GLU A 55 -8.93 10.27 -4.36
C GLU A 55 -9.95 10.39 -5.49
N ASN A 56 -9.48 10.84 -6.66
CA ASN A 56 -10.29 10.77 -7.87
C ASN A 56 -10.49 9.31 -8.29
N ALA A 57 -11.59 9.01 -8.99
CA ALA A 57 -11.93 7.65 -9.42
C ALA A 57 -10.80 6.95 -10.20
N ALA A 58 -10.05 7.69 -11.02
CA ALA A 58 -8.88 7.18 -11.74
C ALA A 58 -7.72 6.79 -10.81
N GLN A 59 -7.43 7.60 -9.80
CA GLN A 59 -6.38 7.30 -8.80
C GLN A 59 -6.77 6.10 -7.94
N LEU A 60 -8.04 6.01 -7.55
CA LEU A 60 -8.56 4.88 -6.80
C LEU A 60 -8.45 3.57 -7.60
N ALA A 61 -8.76 3.62 -8.90
CA ALA A 61 -8.61 2.46 -9.79
C ALA A 61 -7.15 2.02 -9.91
N GLU A 62 -6.23 2.97 -10.06
CA GLU A 62 -4.79 2.70 -10.12
C GLU A 62 -4.28 2.04 -8.83
N ARG A 63 -4.65 2.58 -7.65
CA ARG A 63 -4.23 2.00 -6.36
C ARG A 63 -4.82 0.62 -6.11
N ARG A 64 -6.07 0.38 -6.52
CA ARG A 64 -6.68 -0.97 -6.50
C ARG A 64 -5.89 -1.96 -7.35
N GLN A 65 -5.45 -1.54 -8.52
CA GLN A 65 -4.64 -2.36 -9.41
C GLN A 65 -3.29 -2.71 -8.77
N ARG A 66 -2.55 -1.71 -8.26
CA ARG A 66 -1.27 -1.95 -7.56
C ARG A 66 -1.43 -2.91 -6.37
N LEU A 67 -2.51 -2.76 -5.60
CA LEU A 67 -2.81 -3.65 -4.47
C LEU A 67 -3.12 -5.09 -4.94
N ALA A 68 -3.88 -5.24 -6.02
CA ALA A 68 -4.16 -6.54 -6.61
C ALA A 68 -2.87 -7.22 -7.09
N ASP A 69 -1.99 -6.50 -7.78
CA ASP A 69 -0.67 -7.00 -8.21
C ASP A 69 0.19 -7.47 -7.02
N ALA A 70 0.16 -6.74 -5.91
CA ALA A 70 0.88 -7.13 -4.70
C ALA A 70 0.32 -8.41 -4.07
N TYR A 71 -1.02 -8.58 -4.03
CA TYR A 71 -1.65 -9.83 -3.58
C TYR A 71 -1.37 -11.01 -4.51
N LEU A 72 -1.28 -10.79 -5.83
CA LEU A 72 -0.88 -11.83 -6.80
C LEU A 72 0.54 -12.32 -6.51
N LYS A 73 1.50 -11.40 -6.30
CA LYS A 73 2.88 -11.74 -5.93
C LYS A 73 2.93 -12.54 -4.63
N ARG A 74 2.22 -12.10 -3.59
CA ARG A 74 2.15 -12.83 -2.30
C ARG A 74 1.59 -14.24 -2.48
N GLY A 75 0.54 -14.39 -3.28
CA GLY A 75 -0.06 -15.68 -3.61
C GLY A 75 0.92 -16.61 -4.33
N CYS A 76 1.63 -16.10 -5.35
CA CYS A 76 2.69 -16.83 -6.04
C CYS A 76 3.81 -17.30 -5.09
N THR A 77 4.32 -16.40 -4.24
CA THR A 77 5.36 -16.78 -3.27
C THR A 77 4.86 -17.79 -2.24
N ALA A 78 3.57 -17.75 -1.87
CA ALA A 78 2.96 -18.75 -0.99
C ALA A 78 2.87 -20.12 -1.70
N LEU A 79 2.48 -20.15 -2.98
CA LEU A 79 2.49 -21.38 -3.80
C LEU A 79 3.89 -21.99 -3.91
N GLN A 80 4.92 -21.16 -4.16
CA GLN A 80 6.31 -21.62 -4.21
C GLN A 80 6.77 -22.22 -2.88
N ARG A 81 6.25 -21.71 -1.75
CA ARG A 81 6.51 -22.25 -0.41
C ARG A 81 5.64 -23.46 -0.04
N GLY A 82 4.73 -23.89 -0.92
CA GLY A 82 3.77 -24.97 -0.64
C GLY A 82 2.58 -24.58 0.25
N ASP A 83 2.43 -23.29 0.58
CA ASP A 83 1.30 -22.77 1.36
C ASP A 83 0.10 -22.48 0.45
N VAL A 84 -0.62 -23.55 0.11
CA VAL A 84 -1.79 -23.50 -0.78
C VAL A 84 -2.96 -22.72 -0.15
N ASN A 85 -3.10 -22.76 1.18
CA ASN A 85 -4.17 -22.07 1.89
C ASN A 85 -3.94 -20.55 1.89
N GLY A 86 -2.72 -20.12 2.24
CA GLY A 86 -2.30 -18.72 2.17
C GLY A 86 -2.35 -18.17 0.74
N ALA A 87 -1.95 -18.98 -0.25
CA ALA A 87 -2.07 -18.63 -1.66
C ALA A 87 -3.52 -18.43 -2.08
N SER A 88 -4.41 -19.37 -1.75
CA SER A 88 -5.83 -19.30 -2.12
C SER A 88 -6.50 -18.05 -1.55
N SER A 89 -6.23 -17.73 -0.29
CA SER A 89 -6.75 -16.52 0.37
C SER A 89 -6.22 -15.24 -0.29
N ALA A 90 -4.91 -15.17 -0.59
CA ALA A 90 -4.30 -14.01 -1.23
C ALA A 90 -4.82 -13.81 -2.66
N LEU A 91 -4.94 -14.88 -3.44
CA LEU A 91 -5.44 -14.83 -4.81
C LEU A 91 -6.93 -14.49 -4.88
N ALA A 92 -7.73 -14.93 -3.90
CA ALA A 92 -9.14 -14.53 -3.78
C ALA A 92 -9.27 -13.01 -3.55
N ARG A 93 -8.44 -12.44 -2.66
CA ARG A 93 -8.39 -10.98 -2.44
C ARG A 93 -7.88 -10.22 -3.67
N ALA A 94 -6.86 -10.74 -4.36
CA ALA A 94 -6.41 -10.14 -5.61
C ALA A 94 -7.55 -10.06 -6.64
N ARG A 95 -8.29 -11.16 -6.82
CA ARG A 95 -9.43 -11.24 -7.75
C ARG A 95 -10.57 -10.29 -7.41
N SER A 96 -10.87 -10.06 -6.13
CA SER A 96 -11.92 -9.12 -5.73
C SER A 96 -11.51 -7.65 -5.92
N LEU A 97 -10.21 -7.36 -5.86
CA LEU A 97 -9.65 -6.02 -6.07
C LEU A 97 -9.42 -5.70 -7.55
N MET A 98 -9.22 -6.71 -8.39
CA MET A 98 -9.13 -6.51 -9.83
C MET A 98 -10.47 -5.99 -10.36
N PRO A 99 -10.49 -4.82 -11.02
CA PRO A 99 -11.68 -4.38 -11.72
C PRO A 99 -12.02 -5.43 -12.78
N ARG A 100 -13.26 -5.88 -12.79
CA ARG A 100 -13.81 -6.83 -13.76
C ARG A 100 -13.64 -6.20 -15.15
N ALA A 101 -12.58 -6.61 -15.85
CA ALA A 101 -12.22 -6.29 -17.22
C ALA A 101 -12.47 -4.82 -17.67
N PRO A 102 -11.46 -3.93 -17.58
CA PRO A 102 -11.42 -2.76 -18.47
C PRO A 102 -11.46 -3.16 -19.95
N ALA A 103 -11.13 -4.41 -20.29
CA ALA A 103 -11.31 -4.98 -21.63
C ALA A 103 -12.77 -5.29 -22.01
N LEU A 104 -13.75 -5.19 -21.10
CA LEU A 104 -15.19 -5.21 -21.46
C LEU A 104 -15.81 -3.81 -21.42
N ALA A 105 -15.22 -2.87 -20.67
CA ALA A 105 -15.62 -1.46 -20.69
C ALA A 105 -15.04 -0.70 -21.89
N ALA A 106 -13.83 -1.05 -22.33
CA ALA A 106 -13.19 -0.49 -23.52
C ALA A 106 -13.71 -1.14 -24.82
N ASP A 107 -14.12 -2.41 -24.80
CA ASP A 107 -14.58 -3.13 -26.02
C ASP A 107 -16.01 -2.73 -26.45
N VAL A 108 -16.79 -2.05 -25.58
CA VAL A 108 -18.02 -1.34 -26.01
C VAL A 108 -17.70 0.01 -26.67
N GLN A 109 -16.45 0.50 -26.60
CA GLN A 109 -16.03 1.78 -27.19
C GLN A 109 -14.95 1.67 -28.27
N GLY A 110 -14.35 0.49 -28.48
CA GLY A 110 -13.36 0.32 -29.55
C GLY A 110 -12.81 -1.10 -29.60
N ILE A 111 -13.27 -1.84 -30.60
CA ILE A 111 -12.76 -3.14 -31.02
C ILE A 111 -11.24 -3.01 -31.23
N GLY A 112 -10.45 -3.55 -30.32
CA GLY A 112 -9.00 -3.36 -30.28
C GLY A 112 -8.33 -4.16 -29.16
N HIS A 113 -8.43 -5.49 -29.22
CA HIS A 113 -7.56 -6.38 -28.44
C HIS A 113 -6.12 -6.37 -29.01
N PRO A 114 -5.06 -6.78 -28.25
CA PRO A 114 -5.09 -7.43 -26.95
C PRO A 114 -4.21 -6.74 -25.88
N SER A 115 -4.76 -6.48 -24.69
CA SER A 115 -3.90 -6.32 -23.52
C SER A 115 -3.37 -7.70 -23.17
N ASN A 116 -2.09 -7.88 -23.51
CA ASN A 116 -1.25 -9.03 -23.26
C ASN A 116 -1.60 -9.65 -21.89
N GLY A 117 -2.32 -10.78 -21.92
CA GLY A 117 -2.38 -11.71 -20.82
C GLY A 117 -0.99 -12.28 -20.63
N ASN A 118 -0.07 -11.46 -20.13
CA ASN A 118 1.24 -11.88 -19.71
C ASN A 118 0.95 -12.94 -18.68
N THR A 119 1.23 -14.18 -19.06
CA THR A 119 1.11 -15.35 -18.20
C THR A 119 1.64 -14.92 -16.85
N LEU A 120 0.76 -14.88 -15.83
CA LEU A 120 1.12 -14.82 -14.42
C LEU A 120 1.82 -16.14 -14.08
N LYS A 121 2.93 -16.39 -14.78
CA LYS A 121 3.87 -17.43 -14.49
C LYS A 121 4.55 -16.87 -13.25
N CYS A 122 4.19 -17.43 -12.10
CA CYS A 122 4.92 -17.22 -10.86
C CYS A 122 6.36 -17.67 -11.13
N ALA A 123 7.19 -16.79 -11.70
CA ALA A 123 8.57 -17.12 -12.04
C ALA A 123 9.29 -17.43 -10.73
N PRO A 124 10.05 -18.54 -10.69
CA PRO A 124 10.75 -18.99 -9.49
C PRO A 124 11.75 -17.95 -8.98
#